data_AF-A0A2G5BAT6-F1
#
_entry.id   AF-A0A2G5BAT6-F1
#
_cell.length_a   1.000
_cell.length_b   1.000
_cell.length_c   1.000
_cell.angle_alpha   90.00
_cell.angle_beta   90.00
_cell.angle_gamma   90.00
#
_symmetry.space_group_name_H-M   'P 1'
#
loop_
_entity.id
_entity.type
_entity.pdbx_description
1 polymer ?
#
loop_
_entity_poly.entity_id
_entity_poly.type
_entity_poly.pdbx_seq_one_letter_code
_entity_poly.pdbx_strand_id
1 'polypeptide(L)' 'VARKTKARNILVRLISTAGTGYTYIRQRPRAATYRLNMMKHDPRVNKHVLFKEHKSK' A
#
# COMPACT_ATOMS: atom_id res chain seq x y z
N VAL A 1 18.62 0.34 29.05
CA VAL A 1 17.64 0.99 28.14
C VAL A 1 16.94 -0.09 27.32
N ALA A 2 15.63 -0.26 27.46
CA ALA A 2 14.88 -1.28 26.73
C ALA A 2 14.86 -0.97 25.22
N ARG A 3 15.30 -1.92 24.39
CA ARG A 3 15.36 -1.77 22.93
C ARG A 3 13.94 -1.93 22.37
N LYS A 4 13.38 -0.88 21.75
CA LYS A 4 12.03 -0.92 21.15
C LYS A 4 12.00 -1.93 19.99
N THR A 5 11.24 -3.01 20.15
CA THR A 5 11.05 -4.03 19.11
C THR A 5 10.26 -3.43 17.93
N LYS A 6 10.77 -3.59 16.71
CA LYS A 6 10.09 -3.10 15.50
C LYS A 6 8.81 -3.92 15.26
N ALA A 7 7.74 -3.26 14.83
CA ALA A 7 6.49 -3.93 14.50
C ALA A 7 6.68 -4.94 13.35
N ARG A 8 6.04 -6.12 13.48
CA ARG A 8 6.02 -7.21 12.49
C ARG A 8 5.35 -6.80 11.18
N ASN A 9 4.31 -5.98 11.28
CA ASN A 9 3.57 -5.46 10.13
C ASN A 9 3.89 -3.98 9.89
N ILE A 10 3.86 -3.58 8.63
CA ILE A 10 3.98 -2.19 8.20
C ILE A 10 2.71 -1.78 7.46
N LEU A 11 2.30 -0.54 7.70
CA LEU A 11 1.28 0.13 6.90
C LEU A 11 1.94 0.58 5.60
N VAL A 12 1.27 0.31 4.49
CA VAL A 12 1.71 0.69 3.16
C VAL A 12 0.56 1.40 2.45
N ARG A 13 0.91 2.36 1.60
CA ARG A 13 -0.05 3.07 0.76
C ARG A 13 -0.05 2.43 -0.62
N LEU A 14 -1.23 2.10 -1.12
CA LEU A 14 -1.44 1.62 -2.47
C LEU A 14 -1.92 2.81 -3.30
N ILE A 15 -1.14 3.22 -4.30
CA ILE A 15 -1.45 4.36 -5.17
C ILE A 15 -2.06 3.85 -6.48
N SER A 16 -3.17 4.46 -6.90
CA SER A 16 -3.81 4.19 -8.20
C SER A 16 -2.84 4.47 -9.35
N THR A 17 -2.68 3.53 -10.27
CA THR A 17 -1.89 3.75 -11.48
C THR A 17 -2.57 4.67 -12.49
N ALA A 18 -3.83 5.02 -12.28
CA ALA A 18 -4.57 5.93 -13.16
C ALA A 18 -4.21 7.41 -12.96
N GLY A 19 -3.25 7.73 -12.08
CA GLY A 19 -2.78 9.11 -11.88
C GLY A 19 -3.76 10.03 -11.15
N THR A 20 -4.86 9.47 -10.64
CA THR A 20 -5.91 10.23 -9.96
C THR A 20 -5.53 10.72 -8.56
N GLY A 21 -4.43 10.19 -7.99
CA GLY A 21 -4.04 10.45 -6.61
C GLY A 21 -4.86 9.72 -5.55
N TYR A 22 -5.81 8.85 -5.95
CA TYR A 22 -6.56 8.05 -5.00
C TYR A 22 -5.68 6.93 -4.41
N THR A 23 -5.77 6.72 -3.09
CA THR A 23 -4.92 5.78 -2.38
C THR A 23 -5.68 4.94 -1.37
N TYR A 24 -5.20 3.72 -1.16
CA TYR A 24 -5.67 2.84 -0.09
C TYR A 24 -4.56 2.61 0.93
N ILE A 25 -4.90 2.49 2.20
CA ILE A 25 -3.98 2.05 3.25
C ILE A 25 -4.19 0.55 3.46
N ARG A 26 -3.09 -0.21 3.48
CA ARG A 26 -3.12 -1.66 3.71
C ARG A 26 -1.97 -2.05 4.62
N GLN A 27 -2.12 -3.18 5.32
CA GLN A 27 -1.06 -3.74 6.14
C GLN A 27 -0.37 -4.89 5.41
N ARG A 28 0.95 -4.98 5.54
CA ARG A 28 1.73 -6.15 5.10
C ARG A 28 2.81 -6.54 6.10
N PRO A 29 3.25 -7.81 6.12
CA PRO A 29 4.43 -8.20 6.87
C PRO A 29 5.67 -7.44 6.38
N ARG A 30 6.48 -6.95 7.32
CA ARG A 30 7.75 -6.29 7.00
C ARG A 30 8.72 -7.22 6.27
N ALA A 31 8.67 -8.51 6.60
CA ALA A 31 9.51 -9.55 6.01
C ALA A 31 9.08 -9.98 4.59
N ALA A 32 7.93 -9.51 4.08
CA ALA A 32 7.50 -9.86 2.74
C ALA A 32 8.43 -9.22 1.68
N THR A 33 8.99 -10.05 0.80
CA THR A 33 9.88 -9.64 -0.29
C THR A 33 9.12 -9.04 -1.47
N TYR A 34 7.86 -9.44 -1.67
CA TYR A 34 7.03 -8.95 -2.77
C TYR A 34 6.37 -7.60 -2.46
N ARG A 35 6.14 -6.80 -3.50
CA ARG A 35 5.35 -5.56 -3.44
C ARG A 35 3.88 -5.88 -3.64
N LEU A 36 2.99 -5.24 -2.88
CA LEU A 36 1.56 -5.39 -3.11
C LEU A 36 1.12 -4.65 -4.38
N ASN A 37 0.52 -5.41 -5.29
CA ASN A 37 -0.24 -4.91 -6.42
C ASN A 37 -1.65 -5.48 -6.32
N MET A 38 -2.68 -4.62 -6.35
CA MET A 38 -4.07 -5.05 -6.23
C MET A 38 -4.94 -4.34 -7.25
N MET A 39 -5.84 -5.05 -7.94
CA MET A 39 -6.90 -4.44 -8.71
C MET A 39 -8.00 -3.97 -7.75
N LYS A 40 -8.27 -2.66 -7.73
CA LYS A 40 -9.32 -2.07 -6.89
C LYS A 40 -10.07 -1.00 -7.66
N HIS A 41 -11.26 -0.66 -7.19
CA HIS A 41 -12.04 0.43 -7.74
C HIS A 41 -11.39 1.78 -7.43
N ASP A 42 -11.20 2.60 -8.46
CA ASP A 42 -10.87 4.01 -8.30
C ASP A 42 -12.12 4.86 -8.52
N PRO A 43 -12.68 5.51 -7.49
CA PRO A 43 -13.89 6.30 -7.60
C PRO A 43 -13.72 7.58 -8.44
N ARG A 44 -12.50 7.97 -8.78
CA ARG A 44 -12.25 9.12 -9.67
C ARG A 44 -12.36 8.75 -11.14
N VAL A 45 -12.09 7.49 -11.50
CA VAL A 45 -12.23 6.97 -12.89
C VAL A 45 -13.47 6.11 -13.06
N ASN A 46 -14.12 5.72 -11.95
CA ASN A 46 -15.23 4.76 -11.91
C ASN A 46 -14.89 3.41 -12.57
N LYS A 47 -13.64 2.97 -12.42
CA LYS A 47 -13.13 1.72 -13.00
C LYS A 47 -12.23 0.99 -12.01
N HIS A 48 -12.13 -0.33 -12.18
CA HIS A 48 -11.13 -1.11 -11.49
C HIS A 48 -9.78 -0.94 -12.17
N VAL A 49 -8.82 -0.43 -11.41
CA VAL A 49 -7.46 -0.15 -11.89
C VAL A 49 -6.45 -0.83 -10.97
N LEU A 50 -5.24 -0.97 -11.48
CA LEU A 50 -4.14 -1.51 -10.70
C LEU A 50 -3.68 -0.47 -9.67
N PHE A 51 -3.54 -0.88 -8.44
CA PHE A 51 -2.91 -0.08 -7.39
C PHE A 51 -1.56 -0.68 -7.04
N LYS A 52 -0.53 0.15 -6.96
CA LYS A 52 0.85 -0.26 -6.65
C LYS A 52 1.29 0.24 -5.27
N GLU A 53 2.03 -0.60 -4.55
CA GLU A 53 2.63 -0.24 -3.26
C GLU A 53 3.62 0.92 -3.39
N HIS A 54 3.30 2.00 -2.69
CA HIS A 54 4.19 3.10 -2.37
C HIS A 54 4.62 2.98 -0.91
N LYS A 55 5.94 3.01 -0.71
CA LYS A 55 6.55 2.89 0.61
C LYS A 55 6.24 4.18 1.37
N SER A 56 5.47 4.12 2.46
CA SER A 56 5.39 5.26 3.37
C SER A 56 6.75 5.39 4.05
N LYS A 57 7.33 6.58 4.00
CA LYS A 57 8.61 6.90 4.63
C LYS A 57 8.56 6.66 6.13
#